data_AF-A0A0A3ARJ7-F1
#
_entry.id   AF-A0A0A3ARJ7-F1
#
_cell.length_a   1.000
_cell.length_b   1.000
_cell.length_c   1.000
_cell.angle_alpha   90.00
_cell.angle_beta   90.00
_cell.angle_gamma   90.00
#
_symmetry.space_group_name_H-M   'P 1'
#
loop_
_entity.id
_entity.type
_entity.pdbx_description
1 polymer ?
#
loop_
_entity_poly.entity_id
_entity_poly.type
_entity_poly.pdbx_seq_one_letter_code
_entity_poly.pdbx_strand_id
1 'polypeptide(L)'
;MFQSEFKQGLEYFLRGWHLITRPGLRRFVVMPILINIVLLVAVFWLMLGQIGSLATWAVSFVPSWLDWLSYLIYGLAIITVLIVFFFIFNLLAGFIAAPFNGILAEKVERMLTGEDSDEMGMLDLVKDTPRILLREWQKFAYAFPKFIGLFILSFIPGVGQTLIPPLFFLYGAWMAAIQYCDYPFDNHKIAFRQMRYQLAEKRNLNLTFGGLVSICTFIPFLNFIIIPVAVCGATALWVDHYRPVSTADNGERTAWGGTPATRTSTEVGTRRGTDLSR
;
A
#
# COMPACT_ATOMS: atom_id res chain seq x y z
N MET A 1 -21.18 -0.75 17.49
CA MET A 1 -20.45 -1.21 16.29
C MET A 1 -19.40 -0.20 15.83
N PHE A 2 -19.76 1.04 15.48
CA PHE A 2 -18.76 2.06 15.09
C PHE A 2 -17.68 2.36 16.14
N GLN A 3 -18.07 2.52 17.41
CA GLN A 3 -17.13 2.78 18.52
C GLN A 3 -16.19 1.60 18.81
N SER A 4 -16.63 0.35 18.55
CA SER A 4 -15.78 -0.82 18.72
C SER A 4 -14.77 -0.95 17.58
N GLU A 5 -15.16 -0.65 16.34
CA GLU A 5 -14.27 -0.68 15.17
C GLU A 5 -13.19 0.41 15.24
N PHE A 6 -13.53 1.61 15.73
CA PHE A 6 -12.55 2.67 15.95
C PHE A 6 -11.50 2.29 16.98
N LYS A 7 -11.94 1.74 18.13
CA LYS A 7 -11.02 1.25 19.18
C LYS A 7 -10.11 0.14 18.66
N GLN A 8 -10.66 -0.80 17.88
CA GLN A 8 -9.87 -1.87 17.25
C GLN A 8 -8.81 -1.30 16.31
N GLY A 9 -9.17 -0.36 15.41
CA GLY A 9 -8.19 0.27 14.53
C GLY A 9 -7.02 0.92 15.27
N LEU A 10 -7.29 1.56 16.40
CA LEU A 10 -6.27 2.12 17.29
C LEU A 10 -5.45 1.04 18.00
N GLU A 11 -6.10 -0.01 18.48
CA GLU A 11 -5.43 -1.14 19.14
C GLU A 11 -4.43 -1.83 18.20
N TYR A 12 -4.79 -2.10 16.95
CA TYR A 12 -3.88 -2.71 15.98
C TYR A 12 -2.72 -1.79 15.59
N PHE A 13 -2.95 -0.48 15.55
CA PHE A 13 -1.87 0.49 15.38
C PHE A 13 -0.87 0.44 16.55
N LEU A 14 -1.36 0.45 17.79
CA LEU A 14 -0.52 0.33 18.98
C LEU A 14 0.17 -1.04 19.06
N ARG A 15 -0.52 -2.11 18.66
CA ARG A 15 0.05 -3.47 18.58
C ARG A 15 1.19 -3.53 17.57
N GLY A 16 1.10 -2.81 16.45
CA GLY A 16 2.23 -2.63 15.51
C GLY A 16 3.46 -2.03 16.19
N TRP A 17 3.28 -1.02 17.04
CA TRP A 17 4.36 -0.41 17.82
C TRP A 17 4.95 -1.37 18.86
N HIS A 18 4.14 -2.24 19.44
CA HIS A 18 4.63 -3.28 20.33
C HIS A 18 5.41 -4.37 19.56
N LEU A 19 4.89 -4.82 18.42
CA LEU A 19 5.48 -5.90 17.61
C LEU A 19 6.86 -5.52 17.06
N ILE A 20 7.05 -4.30 16.57
CA ILE A 20 8.35 -3.87 16.01
C ILE A 20 9.49 -3.93 17.04
N THR A 21 9.19 -3.86 18.34
CA THR A 21 10.21 -3.93 19.41
C THR A 21 10.72 -5.34 19.69
N ARG A 22 10.00 -6.38 19.23
CA ARG A 22 10.33 -7.79 19.46
C ARG A 22 11.68 -8.17 18.81
N PRO A 23 12.50 -9.00 19.48
CA PRO A 23 13.77 -9.45 18.92
C PRO A 23 13.52 -10.27 17.64
N GLY A 24 14.33 -10.04 16.60
CA GLY A 24 14.22 -10.71 15.30
C GLY A 24 13.63 -9.84 14.18
N LEU A 25 12.76 -8.87 14.50
CA LEU A 25 12.15 -7.98 13.50
C LEU A 25 13.01 -6.74 13.19
N ARG A 26 13.87 -6.32 14.12
CA ARG A 26 14.71 -5.11 14.00
C ARG A 26 15.60 -5.09 12.75
N ARG A 27 16.14 -6.24 12.33
CA ARG A 27 16.97 -6.34 11.11
C ARG A 27 16.20 -5.96 9.84
N PHE A 28 14.90 -6.30 9.77
CA PHE A 28 14.03 -5.99 8.62
C PHE A 28 13.58 -4.54 8.60
N VAL A 29 13.72 -3.82 9.72
CA VAL A 29 13.50 -2.38 9.80
C VAL A 29 14.75 -1.61 9.34
N VAL A 30 15.93 -2.06 9.76
CA VAL A 30 17.20 -1.38 9.47
C VAL A 30 17.65 -1.61 8.03
N MET A 31 17.42 -2.80 7.46
CA MET A 31 17.91 -3.17 6.13
C MET A 31 17.35 -2.27 4.99
N PRO A 32 16.04 -1.98 4.90
CA PRO A 32 15.51 -1.03 3.90
C PRO A 32 16.11 0.36 4.03
N ILE A 33 16.35 0.83 5.26
CA ILE A 33 16.94 2.15 5.52
C ILE A 33 18.37 2.19 4.99
N LEU A 34 19.18 1.17 5.29
CA LEU A 34 20.56 1.08 4.81
C LEU A 34 20.63 1.05 3.28
N ILE A 35 19.77 0.25 2.64
CA ILE A 35 19.72 0.17 1.18
C ILE A 35 19.28 1.52 0.58
N ASN A 36 18.29 2.19 1.18
CA ASN A 36 17.86 3.51 0.74
C ASN A 36 18.96 4.57 0.89
N ILE A 37 19.81 4.49 1.92
CA ILE A 37 20.97 5.39 2.05
C ILE A 37 21.97 5.15 0.91
N VAL A 38 22.30 3.89 0.62
CA VAL A 38 23.21 3.54 -0.49
C VAL A 38 22.64 4.00 -1.83
N LEU A 39 21.35 3.74 -2.06
CA LEU A 39 20.64 4.18 -3.26
C LEU A 39 20.64 5.71 -3.39
N LEU A 40 20.36 6.42 -2.29
CA LEU A 40 20.36 7.88 -2.25
C LEU A 40 21.72 8.42 -2.68
N VAL A 41 22.81 7.92 -2.08
CA VAL A 41 24.18 8.34 -2.42
C VAL A 41 24.49 8.05 -3.89
N ALA A 42 24.16 6.86 -4.38
CA ALA A 42 24.43 6.46 -5.76
C ALA A 42 23.67 7.32 -6.78
N VAL A 43 22.35 7.48 -6.60
CA VAL A 43 21.50 8.26 -7.52
C VAL A 43 21.85 9.74 -7.43
N PHE A 44 22.13 10.27 -6.24
CA PHE A 44 22.53 11.66 -6.06
C PHE A 44 23.86 11.96 -6.75
N TRP A 45 24.86 11.08 -6.59
CA TRP A 45 26.15 11.19 -7.28
C TRP A 45 25.99 11.22 -8.80
N LEU A 46 25.17 10.32 -9.36
CA LEU A 46 24.88 10.27 -10.80
C LEU A 46 24.18 11.55 -11.29
N MET A 47 23.23 12.09 -10.51
CA MET A 47 22.46 13.27 -10.87
C MET A 47 23.26 14.57 -10.78
N LEU A 48 24.19 14.70 -9.83
CA LEU A 48 25.09 15.86 -9.74
C LEU A 48 25.89 16.06 -11.04
N GLY A 49 26.32 14.96 -11.66
CA GLY A 49 27.01 15.00 -12.95
C GLY A 49 26.14 15.52 -14.12
N GLN A 50 24.81 15.49 -13.99
CA GLN A 50 23.88 15.94 -15.04
C GLN A 50 23.54 17.43 -14.98
N ILE A 51 23.87 18.12 -13.88
CA ILE A 51 23.54 19.55 -13.72
C ILE A 51 24.28 20.38 -14.78
N GLY A 52 25.60 20.16 -14.91
CA GLY A 52 26.43 20.91 -15.84
C GLY A 52 26.06 20.67 -17.30
N SER A 53 25.79 19.41 -17.68
CA SER A 53 25.39 19.05 -19.03
C SER A 53 24.02 19.63 -19.39
N LEU A 54 23.03 19.52 -18.49
CA LEU A 54 21.69 20.06 -18.70
C LEU A 54 21.71 21.59 -18.81
N ALA A 55 22.45 22.27 -17.93
CA ALA A 55 22.57 23.72 -17.95
C ALA A 55 23.27 24.21 -19.23
N THR A 56 24.38 23.58 -19.62
CA THR A 56 25.11 23.94 -20.85
C THR A 56 24.25 23.70 -22.10
N TRP A 57 23.52 22.59 -22.14
CA TRP A 57 22.58 22.30 -23.22
C TRP A 57 21.47 23.36 -23.28
N ALA A 58 20.88 23.74 -22.14
CA ALA A 58 19.84 24.77 -22.10
C ALA A 58 20.36 26.16 -22.51
N VAL A 59 21.56 26.55 -22.05
CA VAL A 59 22.21 27.82 -22.41
C VAL A 59 22.57 27.87 -23.90
N SER A 60 22.82 26.72 -24.56
CA SER A 60 23.14 26.70 -26.00
C SER A 60 22.03 27.25 -26.91
N PHE A 61 20.80 27.31 -26.42
CA PHE A 61 19.66 27.93 -27.12
C PHE A 61 19.54 29.45 -26.88
N VAL A 62 20.37 30.01 -25.99
CA VAL A 62 20.29 31.42 -25.58
C VAL A 62 21.23 32.27 -26.44
N PRO A 63 20.71 33.27 -27.17
CA PRO A 63 21.53 34.24 -27.87
C PRO A 63 22.38 35.09 -26.92
N SER A 64 23.53 35.57 -27.38
CA SER A 64 24.48 36.36 -26.56
C SER A 64 23.92 37.64 -25.93
N TRP A 65 22.90 38.26 -26.53
CA TRP A 65 22.24 39.44 -25.96
C TRP A 65 21.36 39.12 -24.73
N LEU A 66 21.06 37.84 -24.49
CA LEU A 66 20.35 37.33 -23.32
C LEU A 66 21.26 36.63 -22.31
N ASP A 67 22.58 36.86 -22.33
CA ASP A 67 23.50 36.12 -21.47
C ASP A 67 23.24 36.33 -19.96
N TRP A 68 22.59 37.42 -19.57
CA TRP A 68 22.11 37.63 -18.19
C TRP A 68 21.12 36.54 -17.73
N LEU A 69 20.42 35.89 -18.66
CA LEU A 69 19.49 34.78 -18.40
C LEU A 69 20.21 33.48 -18.06
N SER A 70 21.50 33.35 -18.39
CA SER A 70 22.31 32.16 -18.12
C SER A 70 22.29 31.80 -16.64
N TYR A 71 22.41 32.77 -15.73
CA TYR A 71 22.31 32.55 -14.28
C TYR A 71 20.96 31.96 -13.85
N LEU A 72 19.86 32.43 -14.45
CA LEU A 72 18.52 31.89 -14.17
C LEU A 72 18.40 30.45 -14.69
N ILE A 73 18.96 30.15 -15.86
CA ILE A 73 18.94 28.81 -16.45
C ILE A 73 19.74 27.82 -15.61
N TYR A 74 20.90 28.20 -15.08
CA TYR A 74 21.64 27.37 -14.13
C TYR A 74 20.81 27.07 -12.87
N GLY A 75 20.14 28.08 -12.31
CA GLY A 75 19.24 27.89 -11.17
C GLY A 75 18.08 26.94 -11.49
N LEU A 76 17.45 27.12 -12.66
CA LEU A 76 16.35 26.27 -13.10
C LEU A 76 16.82 24.83 -13.37
N ALA A 77 18.00 24.64 -13.96
CA ALA A 77 18.59 23.33 -14.20
C ALA A 77 18.84 22.59 -12.88
N ILE A 78 19.34 23.26 -11.85
CA ILE A 78 19.48 22.68 -10.50
C ILE A 78 18.12 22.23 -9.97
N ILE A 79 17.11 23.10 -10.04
CA ILE A 79 15.74 22.77 -9.58
C ILE A 79 15.18 21.57 -10.36
N THR A 80 15.31 21.56 -11.68
CA THR A 80 14.85 20.46 -12.53
C THR A 80 15.55 19.15 -12.17
N VAL A 81 16.88 19.14 -12.02
CA VAL A 81 17.63 17.95 -11.61
C VAL A 81 17.19 17.48 -10.22
N LEU A 82 16.99 18.39 -9.26
CA LEU A 82 16.51 18.05 -7.92
C LEU A 82 15.09 17.45 -7.96
N ILE A 83 14.19 17.98 -8.79
CA ILE A 83 12.84 17.44 -8.97
C ILE A 83 12.90 16.04 -9.59
N VAL A 84 13.67 15.87 -10.68
CA VAL A 84 13.83 14.57 -11.35
C VAL A 84 14.47 13.55 -10.39
N PHE A 85 15.51 13.96 -9.68
CA PHE A 85 16.14 13.17 -8.62
C PHE A 85 15.12 12.73 -7.57
N PHE A 86 14.30 13.66 -7.06
CA PHE A 86 13.27 13.36 -6.07
C PHE A 86 12.31 12.29 -6.59
N PHE A 87 11.80 12.42 -7.81
CA PHE A 87 10.87 11.44 -8.38
C PHE A 87 11.52 10.08 -8.64
N ILE A 88 12.71 10.05 -9.24
CA ILE A 88 13.45 8.80 -9.51
C ILE A 88 13.78 8.08 -8.21
N PHE A 89 14.31 8.81 -7.22
CA PHE A 89 14.64 8.26 -5.91
C PHE A 89 13.41 7.69 -5.21
N ASN A 90 12.30 8.44 -5.14
CA ASN A 90 11.07 7.95 -4.50
C ASN A 90 10.51 6.70 -5.19
N LEU A 91 10.55 6.66 -6.52
CA LEU A 91 10.10 5.49 -7.29
C LEU A 91 10.96 4.26 -6.98
N LEU A 92 12.30 4.40 -7.06
CA LEU A 92 13.23 3.30 -6.79
C LEU A 92 13.18 2.85 -5.34
N ALA A 93 13.18 3.78 -4.38
CA ALA A 93 13.11 3.48 -2.95
C ALA A 93 11.81 2.75 -2.60
N GLY A 94 10.67 3.17 -3.19
CA GLY A 94 9.38 2.48 -3.03
C GLY A 94 9.42 1.05 -3.56
N PHE A 95 9.94 0.85 -4.77
CA PHE A 95 10.07 -0.49 -5.37
C PHE A 95 11.02 -1.40 -4.61
N ILE A 96 12.11 -0.85 -4.07
CA ILE A 96 13.06 -1.61 -3.25
C ILE A 96 12.43 -1.94 -1.89
N ALA A 97 11.64 -1.05 -1.30
CA ALA A 97 11.02 -1.27 0.01
C ALA A 97 9.87 -2.30 -0.01
N ALA A 98 9.10 -2.36 -1.10
CA ALA A 98 7.97 -3.29 -1.26
C ALA A 98 8.29 -4.76 -0.90
N PRO A 99 9.37 -5.39 -1.42
CA PRO A 99 9.70 -6.76 -1.07
C PRO A 99 10.10 -6.93 0.41
N PHE A 100 10.82 -5.97 1.01
CA PHE A 100 11.14 -6.04 2.44
C PHE A 100 9.90 -5.95 3.32
N ASN A 101 8.92 -5.14 2.93
CA ASN A 101 7.64 -5.05 3.64
C ASN A 101 6.85 -6.36 3.54
N GLY A 102 6.91 -7.07 2.41
CA GLY A 102 6.33 -8.41 2.25
C GLY A 102 6.94 -9.45 3.20
N ILE A 103 8.28 -9.51 3.28
CA ILE A 103 9.01 -10.39 4.21
C ILE A 103 8.69 -10.04 5.67
N LEU A 104 8.64 -8.75 5.98
CA LEU A 104 8.30 -8.29 7.32
C LEU A 104 6.90 -8.77 7.71
N ALA A 105 5.92 -8.62 6.82
CA ALA A 105 4.56 -9.12 7.05
C ALA A 105 4.54 -10.63 7.28
N GLU A 106 5.24 -11.41 6.46
CA GLU A 106 5.31 -12.87 6.62
C GLU A 106 5.90 -13.29 7.97
N LYS A 107 7.00 -12.65 8.40
CA LYS A 107 7.62 -12.96 9.69
C LYS A 107 6.76 -12.55 10.88
N VAL A 108 6.04 -11.43 10.77
CA VAL A 108 5.09 -11.02 11.80
C VAL A 108 3.93 -12.01 11.87
N GLU A 109 3.42 -12.47 10.73
CA GLU A 109 2.34 -13.46 10.69
C GLU A 109 2.76 -14.75 11.37
N ARG A 110 3.93 -15.30 11.04
CA ARG A 110 4.48 -16.50 11.70
C ARG A 110 4.62 -16.34 13.21
N MET A 111 5.10 -15.17 13.65
CA MET A 111 5.25 -14.88 15.08
C MET A 111 3.91 -14.85 15.81
N LEU A 112 2.83 -14.48 15.11
CA LEU A 112 1.48 -14.41 15.67
C LEU A 112 0.72 -15.74 15.58
N THR A 113 0.94 -16.54 14.53
CA THR A 113 0.26 -17.82 14.33
C THR A 113 0.98 -19.01 14.97
N GLY A 114 2.29 -18.91 15.17
CA GLY A 114 3.13 -20.02 15.63
C GLY A 114 3.31 -21.12 14.58
N GLU A 115 2.97 -20.86 13.32
CA GLU A 115 3.11 -21.82 12.23
C GLU A 115 4.49 -21.68 11.55
N ASP A 116 5.24 -22.77 11.52
CA ASP A 116 6.48 -22.89 10.74
C ASP A 116 6.14 -23.02 9.26
N SER A 117 5.98 -21.90 8.57
CA SER A 117 5.99 -21.85 7.10
C SER A 117 7.45 -21.79 6.61
N ASP A 118 7.75 -22.37 5.45
CA ASP A 118 9.11 -22.37 4.87
C ASP A 118 9.62 -20.93 4.69
N GLU A 119 10.74 -20.54 5.33
CA GLU A 119 11.30 -19.18 5.21
C GLU A 119 11.45 -18.76 3.74
N MET A 120 10.73 -17.72 3.32
CA MET A 120 10.93 -17.13 2.01
C MET A 120 12.33 -16.51 1.95
N GLY A 121 13.22 -17.14 1.18
CA GLY A 121 14.59 -16.69 1.00
C GLY A 121 14.65 -15.43 0.14
N MET A 122 15.77 -14.69 0.20
CA MET A 122 16.00 -13.54 -0.71
C MET A 122 15.92 -13.93 -2.20
N LEU A 123 16.16 -15.20 -2.55
CA LEU A 123 16.02 -15.69 -3.92
C LEU A 123 14.56 -15.83 -4.35
N ASP A 124 13.67 -16.23 -3.45
CA ASP A 124 12.24 -16.33 -3.75
C ASP A 124 11.60 -14.94 -3.81
N LEU A 125 12.14 -13.98 -3.05
CA LEU A 125 11.80 -12.55 -3.15
C LEU A 125 12.06 -11.98 -4.56
N VAL A 126 13.19 -12.32 -5.17
CA VAL A 126 13.52 -11.87 -6.53
C VAL A 126 12.57 -12.50 -7.56
N LYS A 127 12.22 -13.78 -7.38
CA LYS A 127 11.24 -14.46 -8.26
C LYS A 127 9.84 -13.86 -8.14
N ASP A 128 9.46 -13.43 -6.93
CA ASP A 128 8.15 -12.81 -6.68
C ASP A 128 8.13 -11.29 -6.96
N THR A 129 9.28 -10.67 -7.21
CA THR A 129 9.40 -9.23 -7.50
C THR A 129 8.47 -8.76 -8.65
N PRO A 130 8.39 -9.43 -9.82
CA PRO A 130 7.49 -9.01 -10.89
C PRO A 130 6.02 -8.94 -10.44
N ARG A 131 5.62 -9.88 -9.59
CA ARG A 131 4.28 -9.95 -9.04
C ARG A 131 4.02 -8.86 -8.01
N ILE A 132 4.97 -8.60 -7.11
CA ILE A 132 4.91 -7.51 -6.14
C ILE A 132 4.81 -6.15 -6.86
N LEU A 133 5.60 -5.96 -7.92
CA LEU A 133 5.56 -4.74 -8.75
C LEU A 133 4.21 -4.59 -9.46
N LEU A 134 3.65 -5.67 -10.01
CA LEU A 134 2.32 -5.65 -10.61
C LEU A 134 1.25 -5.29 -9.56
N ARG A 135 1.41 -5.75 -8.32
CA ARG A 135 0.53 -5.41 -7.21
C ARG A 135 0.59 -3.93 -6.85
N GLU A 136 1.79 -3.35 -6.77
CA GLU A 136 1.97 -1.90 -6.58
C GLU A 136 1.38 -1.09 -7.75
N TRP A 137 1.51 -1.58 -8.98
CA TRP A 137 0.85 -0.97 -10.14
C TRP A 137 -0.68 -0.98 -10.02
N GLN A 138 -1.27 -2.07 -9.52
CA GLN A 138 -2.71 -2.14 -9.27
C GLN A 138 -3.17 -1.13 -8.20
N LYS A 139 -2.36 -0.92 -7.15
CA LYS A 139 -2.62 0.12 -6.14
C LYS A 139 -2.58 1.51 -6.77
N PHE A 140 -1.57 1.79 -7.59
CA PHE A 140 -1.46 3.05 -8.33
C PHE A 140 -2.65 3.26 -9.28
N ALA A 141 -2.99 2.27 -10.12
CA ALA A 141 -4.11 2.34 -11.05
C ALA A 141 -5.47 2.49 -10.34
N TYR A 142 -5.61 1.94 -9.13
CA TYR A 142 -6.77 2.19 -8.30
C TYR A 142 -6.78 3.62 -7.75
N ALA A 143 -5.66 4.12 -7.23
CA ALA A 143 -5.50 5.43 -6.61
C ALA A 143 -5.74 6.58 -7.61
N PHE A 144 -5.10 6.50 -8.76
CA PHE A 144 -4.99 7.56 -9.76
C PHE A 144 -6.33 8.19 -10.20
N PRO A 145 -7.36 7.44 -10.62
CA PRO A 145 -8.63 8.05 -11.04
C PRO A 145 -9.37 8.76 -9.90
N LYS A 146 -9.25 8.25 -8.66
CA LYS A 146 -9.86 8.91 -7.49
C LYS A 146 -9.13 10.20 -7.13
N PHE A 147 -7.81 10.18 -7.21
CA PHE A 147 -6.98 11.37 -7.03
C PHE A 147 -7.36 12.45 -8.05
N ILE A 148 -7.48 12.09 -9.34
CA ILE A 148 -7.92 13.03 -10.40
C ILE A 148 -9.31 13.60 -10.09
N GLY A 149 -10.26 12.75 -9.69
CA GLY A 149 -11.61 13.20 -9.32
C GLY A 149 -11.60 14.23 -8.19
N LEU A 150 -10.87 13.96 -7.11
CA LEU A 150 -10.71 14.90 -5.99
C LEU A 150 -9.95 16.17 -6.40
N PHE A 151 -8.94 16.04 -7.25
CA PHE A 151 -8.17 17.17 -7.78
C PHE A 151 -9.05 18.10 -8.61
N ILE A 152 -9.85 17.58 -9.54
CA ILE A 152 -10.80 18.38 -10.33
C ILE A 152 -11.82 19.05 -9.42
N LEU A 153 -12.35 18.33 -8.42
CA LEU A 153 -13.32 18.86 -7.48
C LEU A 153 -12.75 19.99 -6.59
N SER A 154 -11.43 20.05 -6.41
CA SER A 154 -10.75 21.12 -5.67
C SER A 154 -10.81 22.48 -6.35
N PHE A 155 -11.05 22.54 -7.66
CA PHE A 155 -11.17 23.80 -8.40
C PHE A 155 -12.52 24.50 -8.22
N ILE A 156 -13.51 23.85 -7.60
CA ILE A 156 -14.80 24.47 -7.33
C ILE A 156 -14.64 25.48 -6.18
N PRO A 157 -14.83 26.80 -6.40
CA PRO A 157 -14.70 27.78 -5.33
C PRO A 157 -15.74 27.54 -4.22
N GLY A 158 -15.36 27.76 -2.96
CA GLY A 158 -16.19 27.50 -1.77
C GLY A 158 -16.23 26.02 -1.37
N VAL A 159 -16.66 25.12 -2.25
CA VAL A 159 -16.75 23.67 -1.98
C VAL A 159 -15.37 23.01 -1.94
N GLY A 160 -14.52 23.36 -2.90
CA GLY A 160 -13.17 22.83 -3.08
C GLY A 160 -12.28 23.06 -1.85
N GLN A 161 -12.41 24.21 -1.19
CA GLN A 161 -11.57 24.56 -0.04
C GLN A 161 -12.09 23.97 1.28
N THR A 162 -13.40 23.70 1.37
CA THR A 162 -14.04 23.27 2.63
C THR A 162 -14.20 21.75 2.71
N LEU A 163 -14.68 21.10 1.64
CA LEU A 163 -14.97 19.66 1.64
C LEU A 163 -13.78 18.81 1.17
N ILE A 164 -12.91 19.33 0.32
CA ILE A 164 -11.83 18.51 -0.26
C ILE A 164 -10.76 18.16 0.76
N PRO A 165 -10.26 19.05 1.63
CA PRO A 165 -9.20 18.65 2.56
C PRO A 165 -9.59 17.46 3.46
N PRO A 166 -10.80 17.42 4.07
CA PRO A 166 -11.26 16.23 4.79
C PRO A 166 -11.41 14.99 3.90
N LEU A 167 -11.98 15.13 2.68
CA LEU A 167 -12.12 14.02 1.74
C LEU A 167 -10.77 13.46 1.29
N PHE A 168 -9.79 14.33 1.10
CA PHE A 168 -8.44 13.97 0.72
C PHE A 168 -7.71 13.25 1.85
N PHE A 169 -7.95 13.68 3.10
CA PHE A 169 -7.47 12.95 4.28
C PHE A 169 -8.12 11.57 4.38
N LEU A 170 -9.44 11.44 4.22
CA LEU A 170 -10.14 10.15 4.23
C LEU A 170 -9.65 9.24 3.08
N TYR A 171 -9.40 9.80 1.91
CA TYR A 171 -8.79 9.11 0.78
C TYR A 171 -7.38 8.63 1.13
N GLY A 172 -6.54 9.50 1.71
CA GLY A 172 -5.20 9.15 2.18
C GLY A 172 -5.22 8.03 3.22
N ALA A 173 -6.11 8.13 4.22
CA ALA A 173 -6.33 7.12 5.23
C ALA A 173 -6.72 5.77 4.62
N TRP A 174 -7.65 5.77 3.67
CA TRP A 174 -8.05 4.56 2.95
C TRP A 174 -6.92 3.97 2.12
N MET A 175 -6.16 4.81 1.42
CA MET A 175 -5.02 4.37 0.61
C MET A 175 -3.88 3.84 1.49
N ALA A 176 -3.62 4.43 2.65
CA ALA A 176 -2.68 3.90 3.62
C ALA A 176 -3.12 2.52 4.12
N ALA A 177 -4.40 2.34 4.47
CA ALA A 177 -4.93 1.04 4.86
C ALA A 177 -4.75 -0.01 3.75
N ILE A 178 -5.07 0.34 2.50
CA ILE A 178 -4.81 -0.54 1.36
C ILE A 178 -3.32 -0.85 1.22
N GLN A 179 -2.43 0.15 1.30
CA GLN A 179 -1.00 -0.05 1.09
C GLN A 179 -0.42 -1.09 2.05
N TYR A 180 -0.75 -0.99 3.34
CA TYR A 180 -0.16 -1.82 4.39
C TYR A 180 -0.90 -3.13 4.64
N CYS A 181 -2.24 -3.15 4.56
CA CYS A 181 -3.01 -4.39 4.67
C CYS A 181 -2.81 -5.30 3.47
N ASP A 182 -2.40 -4.78 2.32
CA ASP A 182 -2.22 -5.61 1.13
C ASP A 182 -1.04 -6.60 1.22
N TYR A 183 -0.01 -6.31 2.03
CA TYR A 183 1.17 -7.20 2.15
C TYR A 183 0.80 -8.63 2.57
N PRO A 184 0.09 -8.88 3.69
CA PRO A 184 -0.29 -10.25 4.06
C PRO A 184 -1.28 -10.90 3.08
N PHE A 185 -2.17 -10.11 2.45
CA PHE A 185 -3.07 -10.60 1.40
C PHE A 185 -2.29 -11.06 0.15
N ASP A 186 -1.29 -10.30 -0.26
CA ASP A 186 -0.45 -10.64 -1.40
C ASP A 186 0.48 -11.80 -1.08
N ASN A 187 1.00 -11.92 0.16
CA ASN A 187 1.73 -13.13 0.57
C ASN A 187 0.88 -14.41 0.37
N HIS A 188 -0.44 -14.33 0.61
CA HIS A 188 -1.40 -15.42 0.39
C HIS A 188 -1.95 -15.52 -1.04
N LYS A 189 -1.45 -14.71 -1.97
CA LYS A 189 -1.88 -14.68 -3.39
C LYS A 189 -3.35 -14.35 -3.61
N ILE A 190 -3.94 -13.60 -2.68
CA ILE A 190 -5.33 -13.15 -2.80
C ILE A 190 -5.41 -12.00 -3.79
N ALA A 191 -6.33 -12.10 -4.75
CA ALA A 191 -6.50 -11.09 -5.79
C ALA A 191 -6.85 -9.70 -5.21
N PHE A 192 -6.29 -8.64 -5.80
CA PHE A 192 -6.48 -7.25 -5.33
C PHE A 192 -7.95 -6.83 -5.24
N ARG A 193 -8.79 -7.30 -6.16
CA ARG A 193 -10.24 -7.06 -6.11
C ARG A 193 -10.88 -7.64 -4.84
N GLN A 194 -10.49 -8.86 -4.46
CA GLN A 194 -11.03 -9.55 -3.28
C GLN A 194 -10.55 -8.90 -1.99
N MET A 195 -9.26 -8.53 -1.92
CA MET A 195 -8.71 -7.74 -0.81
C MET A 195 -9.53 -6.47 -0.58
N ARG A 196 -9.78 -5.68 -1.65
CA ARG A 196 -10.57 -4.45 -1.54
C ARG A 196 -12.00 -4.68 -1.04
N TYR A 197 -12.61 -5.80 -1.42
CA TYR A 197 -13.95 -6.15 -0.95
C TYR A 197 -13.95 -6.44 0.55
N GLN A 198 -13.03 -7.29 1.01
CA GLN A 198 -12.90 -7.61 2.44
C GLN A 198 -12.56 -6.37 3.28
N LEU A 199 -11.66 -5.51 2.82
CA LEU A 199 -11.38 -4.24 3.49
C LEU A 199 -12.62 -3.31 3.52
N ALA A 200 -13.48 -3.38 2.50
CA ALA A 200 -14.68 -2.57 2.41
C ALA A 200 -15.84 -3.09 3.29
N GLU A 201 -15.76 -4.32 3.82
CA GLU A 201 -16.72 -4.81 4.83
C GLU A 201 -16.46 -4.17 6.19
N LYS A 202 -15.19 -3.95 6.56
CA LYS A 202 -14.76 -3.35 7.83
C LYS A 202 -14.20 -1.93 7.63
N ARG A 203 -14.94 -1.07 6.91
CA ARG A 203 -14.47 0.27 6.49
C ARG A 203 -13.97 1.13 7.63
N ASN A 204 -14.72 1.25 8.74
CA ASN A 204 -14.34 2.19 9.79
C ASN A 204 -13.08 1.76 10.52
N LEU A 205 -12.91 0.45 10.74
CA LEU A 205 -11.71 -0.13 11.32
C LEU A 205 -10.49 0.15 10.44
N ASN A 206 -10.58 -0.09 9.13
CA ASN A 206 -9.48 0.13 8.20
C ASN A 206 -9.18 1.62 8.01
N LEU A 207 -10.21 2.46 7.91
CA LEU A 207 -10.07 3.92 7.84
C LEU A 207 -9.42 4.50 9.09
N THR A 208 -9.77 3.98 10.27
CA THR A 208 -9.15 4.42 11.54
C THR A 208 -7.69 4.02 11.59
N PHE A 209 -7.38 2.76 11.26
CA PHE A 209 -6.00 2.27 11.19
C PHE A 209 -5.16 3.10 10.20
N GLY A 210 -5.61 3.23 8.95
CA GLY A 210 -4.91 3.99 7.93
C GLY A 210 -4.87 5.50 8.19
N GLY A 211 -5.87 6.04 8.89
CA GLY A 211 -5.90 7.43 9.35
C GLY A 211 -4.82 7.73 10.39
N LEU A 212 -4.65 6.84 11.38
CA LEU A 212 -3.57 6.97 12.38
C LEU A 212 -2.19 6.89 11.73
N VAL A 213 -2.01 5.96 10.79
CA VAL A 213 -0.78 5.86 10.00
C VAL A 213 -0.54 7.14 9.20
N SER A 214 -1.58 7.68 8.53
CA SER A 214 -1.46 8.92 7.74
C SER A 214 -1.18 10.16 8.58
N ILE A 215 -1.68 10.23 9.82
CA ILE A 215 -1.33 11.34 10.73
C ILE A 215 0.15 11.26 11.09
N CYS A 216 0.67 10.05 11.35
CA CYS A 216 2.05 9.84 11.73
C CYS A 216 3.04 10.10 10.60
N THR A 217 2.66 9.94 9.33
CA THR A 217 3.52 10.24 8.18
C THR A 217 3.79 11.73 8.01
N PHE A 218 2.95 12.62 8.57
CA PHE A 218 3.23 14.07 8.59
C PHE A 218 4.41 14.44 9.50
N ILE A 219 4.80 13.56 10.42
CA ILE A 219 5.95 13.76 11.31
C ILE A 219 7.20 13.15 10.63
N PRO A 220 8.17 13.95 10.14
CA PRO A 220 9.23 13.47 9.27
C PRO A 220 10.08 12.33 9.85
N PHE A 221 10.50 12.45 11.11
CA PHE A 221 11.32 11.41 11.76
C PHE A 221 10.51 10.15 12.09
N LEU A 222 9.23 10.30 12.40
CA LEU A 222 8.33 9.18 12.69
C LEU A 222 8.01 8.39 11.41
N ASN A 223 7.99 9.05 10.25
CA ASN A 223 7.69 8.42 8.97
C ASN A 223 8.65 7.25 8.62
N PHE A 224 9.92 7.31 9.03
CA PHE A 224 10.84 6.18 8.82
C PHE A 224 10.45 4.93 9.61
N ILE A 225 9.86 5.11 10.80
CA ILE A 225 9.46 4.01 11.69
C ILE A 225 8.00 3.61 11.43
N ILE A 226 7.18 4.51 10.90
CA ILE A 226 5.75 4.25 10.72
C ILE A 226 5.48 3.17 9.69
N ILE A 227 6.30 3.06 8.65
CA ILE A 227 6.17 2.05 7.60
C ILE A 227 6.24 0.64 8.21
N PRO A 228 7.32 0.22 8.91
CA PRO A 228 7.37 -1.10 9.50
C PRO A 228 6.36 -1.31 10.62
N VAL A 229 6.01 -0.27 11.39
CA VAL A 229 4.95 -0.32 12.41
C VAL A 229 3.60 -0.63 11.77
N ALA A 230 3.28 0.05 10.66
CA ALA A 230 2.04 -0.14 9.92
C ALA A 230 1.99 -1.53 9.30
N VAL A 231 3.09 -2.05 8.74
CA VAL A 231 3.16 -3.43 8.25
C VAL A 231 2.91 -4.44 9.37
N CYS A 232 3.52 -4.26 10.54
CA CYS A 232 3.30 -5.14 11.69
C CYS A 232 1.84 -5.10 12.18
N GLY A 233 1.28 -3.90 12.34
CA GLY A 233 -0.10 -3.70 12.77
C GLY A 233 -1.13 -4.25 11.76
N ALA A 234 -0.89 -4.03 10.47
CA ALA A 234 -1.74 -4.54 9.40
C ALA A 234 -1.70 -6.08 9.30
N THR A 235 -0.54 -6.68 9.59
CA THR A 235 -0.41 -8.14 9.66
C THR A 235 -1.14 -8.71 10.88
N ALA A 236 -1.08 -8.05 12.03
CA ALA A 236 -1.89 -8.44 13.19
C ALA A 236 -3.39 -8.34 12.89
N LEU A 237 -3.79 -7.28 12.19
CA LEU A 237 -5.16 -7.10 11.72
C LEU A 237 -5.58 -8.22 10.76
N TRP A 238 -4.69 -8.63 9.86
CA TRP A 238 -4.90 -9.75 8.95
C TRP A 238 -5.18 -11.07 9.68
N VAL A 239 -4.31 -11.45 10.62
CA VAL A 239 -4.42 -12.73 11.35
C VAL A 239 -5.75 -12.83 12.09
N ASP A 240 -6.17 -11.76 12.76
CA ASP A 240 -7.35 -11.78 13.62
C ASP A 240 -8.68 -11.60 12.86
N HIS A 241 -8.68 -10.90 11.72
CA HIS A 241 -9.93 -10.48 11.06
C HIS A 241 -10.14 -10.96 9.62
N TYR A 242 -9.09 -11.34 8.89
CA TYR A 242 -9.17 -11.57 7.44
C TYR A 242 -8.64 -12.94 7.02
N ARG A 243 -7.66 -13.50 7.74
CA ARG A 243 -7.14 -14.85 7.52
C ARG A 243 -8.25 -15.92 7.60
N PRO A 244 -9.13 -15.96 8.63
CA PRO A 244 -10.15 -17.01 8.74
C PRO A 244 -11.17 -16.99 7.60
N VAL A 245 -11.53 -15.79 7.13
CA VAL A 245 -12.47 -15.58 6.02
C VAL A 245 -11.86 -16.03 4.70
N SER A 246 -10.57 -15.75 4.50
CA SER A 246 -9.87 -16.09 3.27
C SER A 246 -9.55 -17.59 3.15
N THR A 247 -9.27 -18.26 4.27
CA THR A 247 -9.12 -19.72 4.29
C THR A 247 -10.45 -20.44 4.03
N ALA A 248 -11.57 -19.88 4.49
CA ALA A 248 -12.90 -20.44 4.22
C ALA A 248 -13.30 -20.32 2.74
N ASP A 249 -13.12 -19.14 2.12
CA ASP A 249 -13.41 -18.94 0.69
C ASP A 249 -12.50 -19.78 -0.23
N ASN A 250 -11.21 -19.93 0.11
CA ASN A 250 -10.32 -20.85 -0.61
C ASN A 250 -10.76 -22.32 -0.45
N GLY A 251 -11.15 -22.73 0.76
CA GLY A 251 -11.66 -24.07 1.03
C GLY A 251 -12.91 -24.41 0.22
N GLU A 252 -13.88 -23.51 0.15
CA GLU A 252 -15.09 -23.67 -0.66
C GLU A 252 -14.80 -23.69 -2.16
N ARG A 253 -13.90 -22.84 -2.67
CA ARG A 253 -13.49 -22.87 -4.09
C ARG A 253 -12.77 -24.16 -4.47
N THR A 254 -11.97 -24.72 -3.56
CA THR A 254 -11.33 -26.03 -3.79
C THR A 254 -12.30 -27.20 -3.64
N ALA A 255 -13.29 -27.10 -2.75
CA ALA A 255 -14.31 -28.14 -2.55
C ALA A 255 -15.33 -28.20 -3.70
N TRP A 256 -15.62 -27.08 -4.35
CA TRP A 256 -16.55 -26.96 -5.47
C TRP A 256 -15.84 -26.70 -6.81
N GLY A 257 -14.65 -27.28 -7.02
CA GLY A 257 -13.89 -27.26 -8.27
C GLY A 257 -14.54 -28.01 -9.45
N GLY A 258 -15.86 -27.93 -9.60
CA GLY A 258 -16.62 -28.38 -10.75
C GLY A 258 -17.70 -27.35 -11.06
N THR A 259 -17.57 -26.74 -12.25
CA THR A 259 -18.50 -25.87 -13.01
C THR A 259 -19.75 -25.33 -12.27
N PRO A 260 -20.03 -24.01 -12.29
CA PRO A 260 -21.21 -23.46 -11.63
C PRO A 260 -22.49 -23.96 -12.32
N ALA A 261 -23.18 -24.92 -11.68
CA ALA A 261 -24.51 -25.32 -12.10
C ALA A 261 -25.47 -24.15 -11.86
N THR A 262 -25.93 -23.55 -12.95
CA THR A 262 -27.02 -22.58 -12.97
C THR A 262 -28.24 -23.24 -12.31
N ARG A 263 -28.64 -22.78 -11.12
CA ARG A 263 -29.90 -23.23 -10.50
C ARG A 263 -31.05 -22.67 -11.33
N THR A 264 -31.55 -23.46 -12.26
CA THR A 264 -32.82 -23.22 -12.93
C THR A 264 -33.93 -23.55 -11.93
N SER A 265 -34.60 -22.51 -11.44
CA SER A 265 -35.82 -22.62 -10.65
C SER A 265 -36.96 -23.08 -11.54
N THR A 266 -37.25 -24.39 -11.57
CA THR A 266 -38.55 -24.91 -12.04
C THR A 266 -38.81 -26.28 -11.44
N GLU A 267 -40.08 -26.53 -11.09
CA GLU A 267 -40.67 -27.80 -10.62
C GLU A 267 -40.70 -28.07 -9.11
N VAL A 268 -41.72 -27.50 -8.44
CA VAL A 268 -42.48 -28.25 -7.44
C VAL A 268 -43.91 -28.35 -7.95
N GLY A 269 -44.15 -29.40 -8.74
CA GLY A 269 -45.47 -29.86 -9.12
C GLY A 269 -46.07 -30.74 -8.02
N THR A 270 -47.17 -30.27 -7.46
CA THR A 270 -48.40 -31.01 -7.11
C THR A 270 -48.28 -32.52 -6.84
N ARG A 271 -48.51 -32.94 -5.59
CA ARG A 271 -49.34 -34.13 -5.30
C ARG A 271 -50.16 -33.95 -4.01
N ARG A 272 -51.48 -33.94 -4.21
CA ARG A 272 -52.53 -34.12 -3.19
C ARG A 272 -52.46 -35.54 -2.60
N GLY A 273 -52.92 -35.68 -1.36
CA GLY A 273 -53.90 -36.71 -1.01
C GLY A 273 -53.52 -37.71 0.07
N THR A 274 -54.30 -37.66 1.16
CA THR A 274 -54.89 -38.79 1.94
C THR A 274 -53.98 -39.74 2.71
N ASP A 275 -54.04 -39.70 4.05
CA ASP A 275 -54.77 -40.66 4.93
C ASP A 275 -54.40 -40.42 6.41
N LEU A 276 -55.34 -40.06 7.27
CA LEU A 276 -56.12 -40.91 8.20
C LEU A 276 -55.34 -41.47 9.41
N SER A 277 -55.76 -40.98 10.59
CA SER A 277 -55.90 -41.68 11.88
C SER A 277 -54.67 -42.37 12.52
N ARG A 278 -54.16 -41.79 13.60
CA ARG A 278 -54.40 -42.21 15.00
C ARG A 278 -53.69 -41.27 15.98
#